data_AF-A0AAU7PK79-F1
#
_entry.id   AF-A0AAU7PK79-F1
#
_cell.length_a   1.000
_cell.length_b   1.000
_cell.length_c   1.000
_cell.angle_alpha   90.00
_cell.angle_beta   90.00
_cell.angle_gamma   90.00
#
_symmetry.space_group_name_H-M   'P 1'
#
loop_
_entity.id
_entity.type
_entity.pdbx_description
1 polymer ?
#
loop_
_entity_poly.entity_id
_entity_poly.type
_entity_poly.pdbx_seq_one_letter_code
_entity_poly.pdbx_strand_id
1 'polypeptide(L)'
;MGKVIIAGSGGSGVGSDECTATKAEVLKGYNVITADSEDEVVEGTLELTGDVSDSQVLEGKTYYNSNPKIKRKGSMVNHGAVSLSLNAGASYTVPAGFHNGGGKVTVNSLASQTSATATAAQILNGQTAWVNGSKLTGILSVHSILNFSAAAYSTNQILLQWQNPYAAGGKPFSGVFINYSTNGYPGTGGTRIYTGYGNNATSGGWSQVIVTMPSIGTTYYFSATAYVSGYPSDMWGNTLNTAASTTSRGQQVFTSSGTFTVPAGVRTIDVFCVGGGSSGDTGRSSSSDAGRGGSSGRTATLKNITVTPGQQFAITVGAGGESSKSGTYSGSTTTFSNLVSAAGGVKPGISDPGNGGSGGGVNYITSYSSGFRNHYDTAGGTDGADGITSYKGNDTPVYGGVGQHTTTRAFEESWNTLYAGGGGGGGNNKPGGAGGGGNGGGFRSAPTHGTPNTGGGGGGGGRDIEYHNGYSGAGGSGICIVRWG
;
A
#
# COMPACT_ATOMS: atom_id res chain seq x y z
N MET A 1 -15.21 126.37 -41.53
CA MET A 1 -16.00 127.49 -40.97
C MET A 1 -16.41 127.12 -39.57
N GLY A 2 -16.02 127.94 -38.59
CA GLY A 2 -16.24 127.72 -37.16
C GLY A 2 -15.28 128.63 -36.38
N LYS A 3 -15.70 129.86 -36.19
CA LYS A 3 -14.94 130.98 -35.61
C LYS A 3 -14.60 130.70 -34.13
N VAL A 4 -13.31 130.59 -33.80
CA VAL A 4 -12.80 130.86 -32.45
C VAL A 4 -11.68 131.89 -32.62
N ILE A 5 -11.96 133.10 -32.18
CA ILE A 5 -10.98 134.19 -32.05
C ILE A 5 -10.50 134.12 -30.60
N ILE A 6 -9.23 133.76 -30.39
CA ILE A 6 -8.58 134.01 -29.09
C ILE A 6 -8.00 135.42 -29.19
N ALA A 7 -8.75 136.40 -28.67
CA ALA A 7 -8.24 137.75 -28.42
C ALA A 7 -7.38 137.70 -27.15
N GLY A 8 -6.23 138.37 -27.18
CA GLY A 8 -5.10 138.02 -26.33
C GLY A 8 -5.20 138.40 -24.86
N SER A 9 -4.38 137.71 -24.07
CA SER A 9 -3.62 138.27 -22.96
C SER A 9 -2.28 137.52 -22.90
N GLY A 10 -1.18 138.26 -22.79
CA GLY A 10 0.18 137.74 -22.87
C GLY A 10 0.54 136.82 -21.71
N GLY A 11 0.39 135.52 -21.93
CA GLY A 11 1.23 134.51 -21.30
C GLY A 11 2.36 134.16 -22.27
N SER A 12 3.61 134.11 -21.81
CA SER A 12 4.67 133.41 -22.52
C SER A 12 4.16 131.99 -22.82
N GLY A 13 3.85 131.72 -24.09
CA GLY A 13 3.60 130.35 -24.52
C GLY A 13 4.86 129.55 -24.26
N VAL A 14 4.72 128.38 -23.67
CA VAL A 14 5.81 127.39 -23.62
C VAL A 14 5.97 126.80 -25.03
N GLY A 15 7.19 126.82 -25.56
CA GLY A 15 7.62 126.18 -26.79
C GLY A 15 8.11 124.74 -26.57
N SER A 16 8.53 124.10 -27.65
CA SER A 16 9.08 122.74 -27.63
C SER A 16 10.39 122.66 -26.84
N ASP A 17 11.18 123.73 -26.79
CA ASP A 17 12.44 123.83 -26.06
C ASP A 17 12.28 123.81 -24.54
N GLU A 18 11.11 124.18 -24.01
CA GLU A 18 10.78 123.98 -22.59
C GLU A 18 10.10 122.64 -22.27
N CYS A 19 9.81 121.81 -23.28
CA CYS A 19 9.28 120.46 -23.08
C CYS A 19 10.39 119.44 -22.78
N THR A 20 10.11 118.47 -21.90
CA THR A 20 11.07 117.40 -21.57
C THR A 20 10.67 116.03 -22.13
N ALA A 21 9.42 115.84 -22.54
CA ALA A 21 8.98 114.64 -23.23
C ALA A 21 9.28 114.75 -24.73
N THR A 22 9.82 113.69 -25.32
CA THR A 22 9.93 113.47 -26.76
C THR A 22 8.73 112.69 -27.28
N LYS A 23 8.57 112.58 -28.61
CA LYS A 23 7.56 111.71 -29.24
C LYS A 23 7.60 110.30 -28.66
N ALA A 24 8.77 109.76 -28.33
CA ALA A 24 8.94 108.41 -27.80
C ALA A 24 8.50 108.23 -26.34
N GLU A 25 8.36 109.31 -25.56
CA GLU A 25 7.77 109.25 -24.22
C GLU A 25 6.25 109.51 -24.22
N VAL A 26 5.69 110.00 -25.34
CA VAL A 26 4.27 110.29 -25.48
C VAL A 26 3.55 109.10 -26.13
N LEU A 27 2.41 108.71 -25.56
CA LEU A 27 1.61 107.59 -26.05
C LEU A 27 1.09 107.85 -27.46
N LYS A 28 1.16 106.80 -28.28
CA LYS A 28 0.56 106.78 -29.61
C LYS A 28 -0.94 107.13 -29.57
N GLY A 29 -1.40 107.93 -30.53
CA GLY A 29 -2.76 108.48 -30.61
C GLY A 29 -2.97 109.82 -29.89
N TYR A 30 -1.98 110.33 -29.14
CA TYR A 30 -2.03 111.66 -28.51
C TYR A 30 -1.17 112.65 -29.28
N ASN A 31 -1.76 113.80 -29.61
CA ASN A 31 -1.10 114.91 -30.30
C ASN A 31 -0.64 115.97 -29.28
N VAL A 32 0.65 116.26 -29.25
CA VAL A 32 1.25 117.22 -28.31
C VAL A 32 2.43 117.95 -28.98
N ILE A 33 2.89 119.04 -28.38
CA ILE A 33 4.20 119.62 -28.69
C ILE A 33 5.22 118.95 -27.76
N THR A 34 6.27 118.34 -28.33
CA THR A 34 7.35 117.62 -27.62
C THR A 34 8.70 118.29 -27.85
N ALA A 35 9.71 117.95 -27.06
CA ALA A 35 11.08 118.49 -27.18
C ALA A 35 11.69 118.32 -28.58
N ASP A 36 11.27 117.27 -29.30
CA ASP A 36 11.71 116.88 -30.65
C ASP A 36 10.65 117.17 -31.74
N SER A 37 9.73 118.10 -31.46
CA SER A 37 8.65 118.46 -32.38
C SER A 37 8.86 119.74 -33.18
N GLU A 38 9.88 120.55 -32.87
CA GLU A 38 10.15 121.85 -33.52
C GLU A 38 8.93 122.79 -33.51
N ASP A 39 8.32 122.95 -32.34
CA ASP A 39 7.09 123.73 -32.10
C ASP A 39 5.85 123.26 -32.87
N GLU A 40 5.93 122.11 -33.55
CA GLU A 40 4.80 121.52 -34.26
C GLU A 40 4.03 120.52 -33.40
N VAL A 41 2.73 120.40 -33.66
CA VAL A 41 1.91 119.36 -33.02
C VAL A 41 2.20 118.02 -33.68
N VAL A 42 2.74 117.09 -32.90
CA VAL A 42 3.16 115.75 -33.37
C VAL A 42 2.45 114.66 -32.56
N GLU A 43 2.25 113.49 -33.18
CA GLU A 43 1.72 112.32 -32.49
C GLU A 43 2.83 111.62 -31.71
N GLY A 44 2.54 111.20 -30.48
CA GLY A 44 3.41 110.31 -29.71
C GLY A 44 3.65 108.97 -30.42
N THR A 45 4.77 108.32 -30.10
CA THR A 45 5.16 107.02 -30.69
C THR A 45 5.28 105.90 -29.66
N LEU A 46 5.09 106.16 -28.36
CA LEU A 46 5.13 105.12 -27.32
C LEU A 46 3.92 104.19 -27.46
N GLU A 47 4.17 102.95 -27.85
CA GLU A 47 3.16 101.90 -27.95
C GLU A 47 3.33 100.89 -26.82
N LEU A 48 2.31 100.76 -25.97
CA LEU A 48 2.31 99.76 -24.90
C LEU A 48 1.82 98.42 -25.45
N THR A 49 2.70 97.41 -25.42
CA THR A 49 2.45 96.09 -26.04
C THR A 49 2.25 94.98 -25.02
N GLY A 50 1.92 95.30 -23.76
CA GLY A 50 1.71 94.30 -22.71
C GLY A 50 0.50 93.39 -23.01
N ASP A 51 0.70 92.08 -22.96
CA ASP A 51 -0.26 91.03 -23.34
C ASP A 51 -0.75 90.17 -22.15
N VAL A 52 -0.22 90.43 -20.95
CA VAL A 52 -0.56 89.71 -19.73
C VAL A 52 -2.04 89.91 -19.37
N SER A 53 -2.72 88.83 -18.98
CA SER A 53 -4.09 88.84 -18.48
C SER A 53 -4.14 88.84 -16.94
N ASP A 54 -5.31 89.16 -16.37
CA ASP A 54 -5.47 89.18 -14.91
C ASP A 54 -5.16 87.81 -14.29
N SER A 55 -5.48 86.70 -14.98
CA SER A 55 -5.20 85.34 -14.52
C SER A 55 -3.72 84.93 -14.58
N GLN A 56 -2.84 85.78 -15.14
CA GLN A 56 -1.39 85.56 -15.21
C GLN A 56 -0.61 86.41 -14.19
N VAL A 57 -1.29 87.32 -13.49
CA VAL A 57 -0.70 88.16 -12.44
C VAL A 57 -1.21 87.71 -11.08
N LEU A 58 -0.29 87.57 -10.11
CA LEU A 58 -0.60 87.11 -8.75
C LEU A 58 -1.73 87.94 -8.13
N GLU A 59 -2.66 87.27 -7.47
CA GLU A 59 -3.78 87.92 -6.79
C GLU A 59 -3.30 89.05 -5.86
N GLY A 60 -3.97 90.20 -5.94
CA GLY A 60 -3.62 91.40 -5.16
C GLY A 60 -2.43 92.21 -5.70
N LYS A 61 -1.69 91.71 -6.70
CA LYS A 61 -0.69 92.52 -7.44
C LYS A 61 -1.37 93.32 -8.54
N THR A 62 -0.74 94.42 -8.94
CA THR A 62 -1.27 95.33 -9.96
C THR A 62 -0.31 95.51 -11.11
N TYR A 63 -0.83 95.73 -12.31
CA TYR A 63 -0.05 95.94 -13.52
C TYR A 63 -0.77 96.86 -14.50
N TYR A 64 -0.04 97.32 -15.52
CA TYR A 64 -0.57 98.00 -16.69
C TYR A 64 -0.25 97.14 -17.92
N ASN A 65 -1.14 97.14 -18.91
CA ASN A 65 -0.96 96.41 -20.18
C ASN A 65 -0.87 97.42 -21.34
N SER A 66 -1.67 97.26 -22.39
CA SER A 66 -1.82 98.23 -23.48
C SER A 66 -2.47 99.56 -23.06
N ASN A 67 -3.17 99.65 -21.92
CA ASN A 67 -3.77 100.91 -21.45
C ASN A 67 -3.06 101.45 -20.20
N PRO A 68 -2.36 102.60 -20.29
CA PRO A 68 -1.62 103.18 -19.17
C PRO A 68 -2.51 103.83 -18.10
N LYS A 69 -3.78 104.08 -18.40
CA LYS A 69 -4.74 104.70 -17.47
C LYS A 69 -5.52 103.67 -16.66
N ILE A 70 -5.49 102.41 -17.06
CA ILE A 70 -6.21 101.32 -16.39
C ILE A 70 -5.22 100.48 -15.60
N LYS A 71 -5.17 100.71 -14.30
CA LYS A 71 -4.43 99.86 -13.37
C LYS A 71 -5.23 98.58 -13.13
N ARG A 72 -4.76 97.46 -13.69
CA ARG A 72 -5.40 96.16 -13.55
C ARG A 72 -4.93 95.46 -12.27
N LYS A 73 -5.74 94.52 -11.76
CA LYS A 73 -5.43 93.68 -10.61
C LYS A 73 -5.31 92.23 -11.08
N GLY A 74 -4.25 91.56 -10.66
CA GLY A 74 -4.08 90.13 -10.87
C GLY A 74 -5.14 89.32 -10.11
N SER A 75 -5.47 88.16 -10.67
CA SER A 75 -6.42 87.18 -10.15
C SER A 75 -5.82 85.76 -10.12
N MET A 76 -4.51 85.60 -10.35
CA MET A 76 -3.85 84.30 -10.26
C MET A 76 -3.72 83.88 -8.79
N VAL A 77 -4.45 82.83 -8.41
CA VAL A 77 -4.44 82.28 -7.05
C VAL A 77 -3.06 81.76 -6.69
N ASN A 78 -2.61 82.02 -5.45
CA ASN A 78 -1.36 81.50 -4.90
C ASN A 78 -1.64 80.22 -4.08
N HIS A 79 -1.15 79.07 -4.54
CA HIS A 79 -1.29 77.78 -3.85
C HIS A 79 -0.12 77.46 -2.92
N GLY A 80 0.93 78.29 -2.89
CA GLY A 80 2.08 78.11 -2.01
C GLY A 80 2.88 76.83 -2.32
N ALA A 81 3.33 76.15 -1.26
CA ALA A 81 4.02 74.85 -1.34
C ALA A 81 3.01 73.71 -1.17
N VAL A 82 2.63 73.08 -2.27
CA VAL A 82 1.72 71.92 -2.25
C VAL A 82 2.52 70.65 -1.96
N SER A 83 2.28 70.06 -0.78
CA SER A 83 2.93 68.82 -0.34
C SER A 83 1.91 67.80 0.14
N LEU A 84 1.97 66.59 -0.42
CA LEU A 84 1.03 65.51 -0.10
C LEU A 84 1.65 64.14 -0.37
N SER A 85 1.12 63.11 0.29
CA SER A 85 1.50 61.71 0.07
C SER A 85 0.37 60.93 -0.58
N LEU A 86 0.65 60.28 -1.71
CA LEU A 86 -0.30 59.48 -2.47
C LEU A 86 -0.11 57.98 -2.24
N ASN A 87 -1.23 57.25 -2.20
CA ASN A 87 -1.23 55.79 -2.33
C ASN A 87 -1.16 55.40 -3.82
N ALA A 88 -0.78 54.16 -4.09
CA ALA A 88 -0.80 53.58 -5.43
C ALA A 88 -2.24 53.66 -6.01
N GLY A 89 -2.35 54.18 -7.24
CA GLY A 89 -3.64 54.40 -7.90
C GLY A 89 -4.34 55.71 -7.53
N ALA A 90 -3.88 56.45 -6.52
CA ALA A 90 -4.41 57.78 -6.23
C ALA A 90 -3.85 58.82 -7.21
N SER A 91 -4.68 59.80 -7.55
CA SER A 91 -4.31 60.94 -8.40
C SER A 91 -4.55 62.25 -7.67
N TYR A 92 -3.71 63.24 -7.95
CA TYR A 92 -3.90 64.61 -7.48
C TYR A 92 -3.95 65.56 -8.67
N THR A 93 -5.06 66.29 -8.81
CA THR A 93 -5.19 67.34 -9.82
C THR A 93 -4.51 68.59 -9.28
N VAL A 94 -3.42 69.02 -9.94
CA VAL A 94 -2.73 70.26 -9.59
C VAL A 94 -3.62 71.44 -10.01
N PRO A 95 -4.07 72.29 -9.06
CA PRO A 95 -4.93 73.42 -9.41
C PRO A 95 -4.13 74.48 -10.19
N ALA A 96 -4.82 75.14 -11.13
CA ALA A 96 -4.25 76.27 -11.87
C ALA A 96 -3.95 77.45 -10.93
N GLY A 97 -2.81 78.11 -11.15
CA GLY A 97 -2.33 79.22 -10.32
C GLY A 97 -0.83 79.17 -10.10
N PHE A 98 -0.34 79.99 -9.17
CA PHE A 98 1.07 80.04 -8.81
C PHE A 98 1.41 79.01 -7.73
N HIS A 99 2.51 78.29 -7.94
CA HIS A 99 3.12 77.36 -6.97
C HIS A 99 4.54 77.83 -6.68
N ASN A 100 4.94 77.86 -5.42
CA ASN A 100 6.20 78.50 -5.00
C ASN A 100 7.46 77.64 -5.23
N GLY A 101 7.34 76.47 -5.87
CA GLY A 101 8.45 75.54 -6.12
C GLY A 101 8.95 74.75 -4.91
N GLY A 102 8.44 75.01 -3.70
CA GLY A 102 8.81 74.28 -2.47
C GLY A 102 7.95 73.06 -2.18
N GLY A 103 6.92 72.79 -2.99
CA GLY A 103 6.03 71.64 -2.84
C GLY A 103 6.67 70.32 -3.25
N LYS A 104 6.25 69.22 -2.62
CA LYS A 104 6.69 67.86 -2.97
C LYS A 104 5.53 66.87 -2.89
N VAL A 105 5.27 66.17 -3.99
CA VAL A 105 4.34 65.03 -4.01
C VAL A 105 5.16 63.75 -3.80
N THR A 106 4.89 63.04 -2.71
CA THR A 106 5.50 61.74 -2.42
C THR A 106 4.50 60.62 -2.61
N VAL A 107 4.98 59.43 -2.92
CA VAL A 107 4.16 58.20 -2.88
C VAL A 107 4.53 57.42 -1.64
N ASN A 108 3.51 56.89 -0.97
CA ASN A 108 3.71 55.98 0.16
C ASN A 108 4.41 54.70 -0.32
N SER A 109 5.18 54.08 0.57
CA SER A 109 5.95 52.88 0.23
C SER A 109 5.05 51.73 -0.25
N LEU A 110 5.60 50.82 -1.06
CA LEU A 110 4.88 49.59 -1.41
C LEU A 110 4.60 48.73 -0.17
N ALA A 111 5.52 48.73 0.81
CA ALA A 111 5.40 47.99 2.05
C ALA A 111 4.19 48.40 2.88
N SER A 112 3.96 49.71 3.05
CA SER A 112 2.79 50.24 3.79
C SER A 112 1.45 49.92 3.12
N GLN A 113 1.48 49.49 1.85
CA GLN A 113 0.28 49.21 1.04
C GLN A 113 0.06 47.72 0.77
N THR A 114 1.00 46.86 1.20
CA THR A 114 0.96 45.40 0.95
C THR A 114 1.16 44.61 2.24
N SER A 115 0.58 45.10 3.34
CA SER A 115 0.63 44.42 4.64
C SER A 115 0.00 43.02 4.54
N ALA A 116 0.82 41.99 4.71
CA ALA A 116 0.40 40.60 4.64
C ALA A 116 1.32 39.71 5.48
N THR A 117 0.82 38.53 5.86
CA THR A 117 1.51 37.58 6.74
C THR A 117 1.95 36.30 6.03
N ALA A 118 1.62 36.14 4.75
CA ALA A 118 1.96 34.96 3.98
C ALA A 118 3.47 34.78 3.82
N THR A 119 3.93 33.55 3.95
CA THR A 119 5.31 33.13 3.66
C THR A 119 5.37 32.37 2.34
N ALA A 120 6.55 32.28 1.72
CA ALA A 120 6.74 31.46 0.51
C ALA A 120 6.29 30.00 0.70
N ALA A 121 6.47 29.45 1.92
CA ALA A 121 6.06 28.09 2.29
C ALA A 121 4.54 27.89 2.34
N GLN A 122 3.73 28.95 2.32
CA GLN A 122 2.27 28.91 2.34
C GLN A 122 1.65 29.23 0.97
N ILE A 123 2.47 29.62 -0.01
CA ILE A 123 2.04 29.98 -1.36
C ILE A 123 2.38 28.80 -2.29
N LEU A 124 1.42 28.35 -3.09
CA LEU A 124 1.59 27.26 -4.07
C LEU A 124 2.83 27.49 -4.96
N ASN A 125 3.56 26.41 -5.22
CA ASN A 125 4.77 26.48 -6.04
C ASN A 125 4.50 27.15 -7.41
N GLY A 126 5.32 28.12 -7.77
CA GLY A 126 5.19 28.92 -9.01
C GLY A 126 4.20 30.08 -8.95
N GLN A 127 3.37 30.18 -7.90
CA GLN A 127 2.52 31.36 -7.67
C GLN A 127 3.31 32.48 -7.00
N THR A 128 2.87 33.74 -7.14
CA THR A 128 3.57 34.90 -6.55
C THR A 128 2.62 35.83 -5.82
N ALA A 129 3.09 36.49 -4.76
CA ALA A 129 2.34 37.49 -4.01
C ALA A 129 3.25 38.64 -3.56
N TRP A 130 2.70 39.85 -3.40
CA TRP A 130 3.40 40.96 -2.76
C TRP A 130 3.11 40.95 -1.26
N VAL A 131 4.16 40.93 -0.44
CA VAL A 131 4.07 40.89 1.03
C VAL A 131 5.07 41.90 1.59
N ASN A 132 4.55 42.89 2.33
CA ASN A 132 5.34 43.93 2.98
C ASN A 132 6.37 44.59 2.04
N GLY A 133 5.96 44.84 0.79
CA GLY A 133 6.77 45.53 -0.22
C GLY A 133 7.68 44.63 -1.04
N SER A 134 7.74 43.33 -0.75
CA SER A 134 8.57 42.36 -1.45
C SER A 134 7.74 41.34 -2.21
N LYS A 135 8.19 40.95 -3.41
CA LYS A 135 7.56 39.87 -4.18
C LYS A 135 8.04 38.52 -3.64
N LEU A 136 7.12 37.73 -3.11
CA LEU A 136 7.36 36.35 -2.72
C LEU A 136 6.97 35.40 -3.86
N THR A 137 7.79 34.37 -4.07
CA THR A 137 7.47 33.24 -4.95
C THR A 137 7.18 32.03 -4.08
N GLY A 138 6.04 31.38 -4.30
CA GLY A 138 5.61 30.24 -3.55
C GLY A 138 6.45 29.00 -3.79
N ILE A 139 6.61 28.20 -2.74
CA ILE A 139 7.35 26.93 -2.75
C ILE A 139 6.51 25.75 -2.21
N LEU A 140 5.25 25.99 -1.86
CA LEU A 140 4.36 24.97 -1.29
C LEU A 140 4.14 23.84 -2.32
N SER A 141 4.59 22.64 -1.98
CA SER A 141 4.46 21.43 -2.80
C SER A 141 4.31 20.20 -1.92
N VAL A 142 3.63 19.16 -2.39
CA VAL A 142 3.43 17.93 -1.59
C VAL A 142 4.76 17.23 -1.38
N HIS A 143 4.99 16.77 -0.15
CA HIS A 143 6.21 16.04 0.13
C HIS A 143 6.16 14.61 -0.42
N SER A 144 7.32 13.96 -0.48
CA SER A 144 7.50 12.70 -1.17
C SER A 144 7.75 11.58 -0.18
N ILE A 145 7.04 10.46 -0.34
CA ILE A 145 7.39 9.24 0.39
C ILE A 145 8.76 8.74 -0.07
N LEU A 146 9.54 8.21 0.86
CA LEU A 146 10.94 7.83 0.62
C LEU A 146 11.07 6.40 0.08
N ASN A 147 10.14 5.52 0.45
CA ASN A 147 10.15 4.11 0.06
C ASN A 147 8.73 3.54 0.05
N PHE A 148 8.51 2.48 -0.72
CA PHE A 148 7.26 1.73 -0.77
C PHE A 148 7.53 0.24 -1.07
N SER A 149 7.02 -0.65 -0.23
CA SER A 149 7.15 -2.10 -0.37
C SER A 149 5.83 -2.81 -0.13
N ALA A 150 5.70 -3.98 -0.75
CA ALA A 150 4.59 -4.90 -0.53
C ALA A 150 5.12 -6.32 -0.29
N ALA A 151 4.46 -7.04 0.61
CA ALA A 151 4.77 -8.43 0.89
C ALA A 151 3.50 -9.24 1.19
N ALA A 152 3.50 -10.52 0.81
CA ALA A 152 2.43 -11.44 1.18
C ALA A 152 2.29 -11.49 2.70
N TYR A 153 1.07 -11.24 3.19
CA TYR A 153 0.74 -11.33 4.61
C TYR A 153 -0.05 -12.62 4.89
N SER A 154 -1.06 -12.93 4.08
CA SER A 154 -1.78 -14.19 4.20
C SER A 154 -2.12 -14.72 2.81
N THR A 155 -2.92 -15.78 2.77
CA THR A 155 -3.45 -16.38 1.54
C THR A 155 -4.22 -15.37 0.69
N ASN A 156 -4.84 -14.36 1.31
CA ASN A 156 -5.58 -13.30 0.63
C ASN A 156 -5.20 -11.89 1.07
N GLN A 157 -4.16 -11.68 1.89
CA GLN A 157 -3.77 -10.35 2.35
C GLN A 157 -2.35 -9.99 1.98
N ILE A 158 -2.12 -8.70 1.77
CA ILE A 158 -0.82 -8.10 1.49
C ILE A 158 -0.54 -7.02 2.52
N LEU A 159 0.67 -7.01 3.07
CA LEU A 159 1.21 -5.93 3.88
C LEU A 159 1.83 -4.90 2.95
N LEU A 160 1.36 -3.66 3.05
CA LEU A 160 1.88 -2.50 2.35
C LEU A 160 2.60 -1.61 3.35
N GLN A 161 3.83 -1.21 3.04
CA GLN A 161 4.64 -0.37 3.91
C GLN A 161 5.25 0.78 3.12
N TRP A 162 5.31 1.95 3.72
CA TRP A 162 5.98 3.12 3.15
C TRP A 162 6.74 3.88 4.23
N GLN A 163 7.74 4.62 3.80
CA GLN A 163 8.48 5.49 4.69
C GLN A 163 8.02 6.94 4.50
N ASN A 164 7.57 7.56 5.59
CA ASN A 164 7.12 8.93 5.61
C ASN A 164 8.28 9.88 5.27
N PRO A 165 7.99 11.01 4.61
CA PRO A 165 8.98 12.05 4.41
C PRO A 165 9.56 12.60 5.73
N TYR A 166 10.73 13.22 5.65
CA TYR A 166 11.22 14.07 6.73
C TYR A 166 10.50 15.43 6.72
N ALA A 167 10.07 15.94 7.87
CA ALA A 167 9.37 17.21 7.93
C ALA A 167 10.22 18.36 7.36
N ALA A 168 9.64 19.15 6.45
CA ALA A 168 10.29 20.29 5.83
C ALA A 168 9.30 21.44 5.57
N GLY A 169 9.76 22.68 5.77
CA GLY A 169 8.94 23.88 5.53
C GLY A 169 8.47 23.96 4.06
N GLY A 170 7.19 24.26 3.86
CA GLY A 170 6.58 24.30 2.52
C GLY A 170 6.35 22.93 1.88
N LYS A 171 6.57 21.84 2.62
CA LYS A 171 6.37 20.46 2.13
C LYS A 171 5.41 19.67 3.04
N PRO A 172 4.11 19.99 3.03
CA PRO A 172 3.12 19.23 3.79
C PRO A 172 2.97 17.80 3.28
N PHE A 173 2.47 16.92 4.16
CA PHE A 173 2.17 15.53 3.88
C PHE A 173 0.98 15.08 4.74
N SER A 174 -0.11 14.63 4.11
CA SER A 174 -1.31 14.11 4.79
C SER A 174 -1.38 12.58 4.80
N GLY A 175 -0.55 11.91 4.02
CA GLY A 175 -0.51 10.46 3.92
C GLY A 175 -0.31 9.98 2.48
N VAL A 176 -0.71 8.74 2.23
CA VAL A 176 -0.71 8.14 0.90
C VAL A 176 -2.11 7.71 0.52
N PHE A 177 -2.36 7.70 -0.78
CA PHE A 177 -3.35 6.79 -1.33
C PHE A 177 -2.68 5.69 -2.13
N ILE A 178 -3.24 4.49 -2.08
CA ILE A 178 -2.69 3.33 -2.75
C ILE A 178 -3.76 2.74 -3.66
N ASN A 179 -3.41 2.64 -4.94
CA ASN A 179 -4.20 1.96 -5.95
C ASN A 179 -3.55 0.63 -6.33
N TYR A 180 -4.36 -0.32 -6.78
CA TYR A 180 -3.88 -1.60 -7.30
C TYR A 180 -4.50 -1.97 -8.64
N SER A 181 -3.83 -2.90 -9.33
CA SER A 181 -4.27 -3.55 -10.57
C SER A 181 -3.62 -4.92 -10.73
N THR A 182 -4.20 -5.80 -11.54
CA THR A 182 -3.58 -7.09 -11.96
C THR A 182 -2.81 -6.97 -13.28
N ASN A 183 -2.91 -5.85 -13.97
CA ASN A 183 -2.41 -5.68 -15.35
C ASN A 183 -1.23 -4.70 -15.46
N GLY A 184 -0.55 -4.41 -14.34
CA GLY A 184 0.57 -3.45 -14.25
C GLY A 184 0.32 -2.31 -13.26
N TYR A 185 1.31 -1.44 -13.08
CA TYR A 185 1.25 -0.36 -12.08
C TYR A 185 0.20 0.70 -12.44
N PRO A 186 -0.83 0.90 -11.60
CA PRO A 186 -1.98 1.74 -11.98
C PRO A 186 -1.74 3.24 -11.87
N GLY A 187 -0.68 3.68 -11.17
CA GLY A 187 -0.47 5.08 -10.85
C GLY A 187 -1.67 5.67 -10.11
N THR A 188 -2.23 6.74 -10.65
CA THR A 188 -3.41 7.42 -10.11
C THR A 188 -4.74 6.78 -10.56
N GLY A 189 -4.70 5.84 -11.52
CA GLY A 189 -5.84 5.02 -11.95
C GLY A 189 -6.00 3.73 -11.14
N GLY A 190 -6.65 2.70 -11.72
CA GLY A 190 -6.89 1.42 -11.06
C GLY A 190 -7.90 1.48 -9.93
N THR A 191 -7.83 0.53 -8.99
CA THR A 191 -8.76 0.43 -7.86
C THR A 191 -8.10 0.95 -6.58
N ARG A 192 -8.76 1.91 -5.91
CA ARG A 192 -8.31 2.44 -4.61
C ARG A 192 -8.51 1.39 -3.51
N ILE A 193 -7.43 0.99 -2.85
CA ILE A 193 -7.49 0.06 -1.70
C ILE A 193 -7.22 0.75 -0.37
N TYR A 194 -6.51 1.88 -0.38
CA TYR A 194 -6.15 2.58 0.84
C TYR A 194 -6.03 4.09 0.61
N THR A 195 -6.50 4.89 1.59
CA THR A 195 -6.23 6.34 1.68
C THR A 195 -6.03 6.69 3.15
N GLY A 196 -4.90 7.32 3.49
CA GLY A 196 -4.63 7.80 4.85
C GLY A 196 -3.15 7.81 5.22
N TYR A 197 -2.87 8.06 6.50
CA TYR A 197 -1.51 8.17 7.03
C TYR A 197 -0.85 6.82 7.36
N GLY A 198 -1.63 5.77 7.46
CA GLY A 198 -1.23 4.44 7.94
C GLY A 198 -1.25 4.38 9.47
N ASN A 199 -0.31 3.65 10.06
CA ASN A 199 -0.26 3.42 11.51
C ASN A 199 0.80 4.24 12.26
N ASN A 200 1.64 5.03 11.56
CA ASN A 200 2.71 5.79 12.18
C ASN A 200 2.84 7.19 11.56
N ALA A 201 2.76 8.22 12.41
CA ALA A 201 2.82 9.65 12.05
C ALA A 201 4.23 10.28 12.07
N THR A 202 5.26 9.53 12.47
CA THR A 202 6.59 10.09 12.69
C THR A 202 7.29 10.44 11.37
N SER A 203 7.91 11.61 11.33
CA SER A 203 8.79 12.10 10.26
C SER A 203 9.94 11.13 9.99
N GLY A 204 10.12 10.68 8.75
CA GLY A 204 11.10 9.65 8.38
C GLY A 204 10.76 8.23 8.86
N GLY A 205 9.66 8.07 9.60
CA GLY A 205 9.23 6.79 10.16
C GLY A 205 8.55 5.88 9.12
N TRP A 206 8.55 4.59 9.40
CA TRP A 206 7.81 3.61 8.60
C TRP A 206 6.36 3.52 9.05
N SER A 207 5.45 3.55 8.08
CA SER A 207 4.01 3.36 8.25
C SER A 207 3.55 2.18 7.39
N GLN A 208 2.45 1.54 7.77
CA GLN A 208 1.96 0.34 7.11
C GLN A 208 0.45 0.15 7.20
N VAL A 209 -0.07 -0.70 6.31
CA VAL A 209 -1.44 -1.21 6.33
C VAL A 209 -1.49 -2.64 5.76
N ILE A 210 -2.39 -3.47 6.30
CA ILE A 210 -2.70 -4.79 5.73
C ILE A 210 -3.99 -4.65 4.94
N VAL A 211 -3.97 -5.11 3.68
CA VAL A 211 -5.12 -5.06 2.78
C VAL A 211 -5.54 -6.46 2.35
N THR A 212 -6.84 -6.67 2.17
CA THR A 212 -7.40 -7.92 1.64
C THR A 212 -7.60 -7.82 0.14
N MET A 213 -7.13 -8.82 -0.58
CA MET A 213 -7.17 -8.88 -2.04
C MET A 213 -8.30 -9.82 -2.54
N PRO A 214 -8.86 -9.56 -3.72
CA PRO A 214 -9.99 -10.35 -4.25
C PRO A 214 -9.67 -11.82 -4.53
N SER A 215 -8.41 -12.13 -4.87
CA SER A 215 -8.02 -13.46 -5.34
C SER A 215 -6.70 -13.91 -4.73
N ILE A 216 -6.64 -15.20 -4.38
CA ILE A 216 -5.44 -15.85 -3.86
C ILE A 216 -4.50 -16.25 -5.00
N GLY A 217 -3.22 -16.48 -4.70
CA GLY A 217 -2.22 -16.86 -5.71
C GLY A 217 -2.05 -15.87 -6.87
N THR A 218 -2.46 -14.62 -6.69
CA THR A 218 -2.55 -13.60 -7.75
C THR A 218 -1.53 -12.50 -7.49
N THR A 219 -0.81 -12.10 -8.54
CA THR A 219 0.09 -10.94 -8.49
C THR A 219 -0.68 -9.65 -8.63
N TYR A 220 -0.45 -8.72 -7.70
CA TYR A 220 -1.00 -7.38 -7.72
C TYR A 220 0.11 -6.34 -7.80
N TYR A 221 -0.13 -5.33 -8.61
CA TYR A 221 0.74 -4.18 -8.80
C TYR A 221 0.14 -3.00 -8.06
N PHE A 222 0.93 -2.36 -7.21
CA PHE A 222 0.50 -1.26 -6.35
C PHE A 222 1.23 0.03 -6.73
N SER A 223 0.51 1.13 -6.66
CA SER A 223 1.04 2.49 -6.77
C SER A 223 0.63 3.29 -5.55
N ALA A 224 1.60 3.71 -4.74
CA ALA A 224 1.38 4.58 -3.59
C ALA A 224 1.76 6.02 -3.96
N THR A 225 0.80 6.93 -3.86
CA THR A 225 0.98 8.35 -4.16
C THR A 225 0.83 9.16 -2.89
N ALA A 226 1.84 9.95 -2.56
CA ALA A 226 1.76 10.91 -1.47
C ALA A 226 0.70 11.97 -1.78
N TYR A 227 -0.09 12.39 -0.79
CA TYR A 227 -1.08 13.44 -0.98
C TYR A 227 -1.14 14.42 0.18
N VAL A 228 -1.67 15.60 -0.11
CA VAL A 228 -2.10 16.58 0.88
C VAL A 228 -3.55 16.91 0.62
N SER A 229 -4.37 16.77 1.67
CA SER A 229 -5.77 17.17 1.64
C SER A 229 -5.86 18.69 1.47
N GLY A 230 -6.51 19.14 0.39
CA GLY A 230 -6.54 20.55 -0.01
C GLY A 230 -7.88 20.98 -0.57
N TYR A 231 -8.15 22.29 -0.54
CA TYR A 231 -9.29 22.91 -1.22
C TYR A 231 -8.79 23.75 -2.41
N PRO A 232 -9.45 23.69 -3.58
CA PRO A 232 -10.65 22.91 -3.90
C PRO A 232 -10.39 21.42 -4.18
N SER A 233 -9.13 21.01 -4.31
CA SER A 233 -8.75 19.62 -4.58
C SER A 233 -7.48 19.23 -3.82
N ASP A 234 -7.32 17.92 -3.62
CA ASP A 234 -6.07 17.35 -3.11
C ASP A 234 -4.90 17.67 -4.03
N MET A 235 -3.74 17.88 -3.41
CA MET A 235 -2.48 18.00 -4.12
C MET A 235 -1.76 16.66 -4.05
N TRP A 236 -1.07 16.28 -5.12
CA TRP A 236 -0.37 15.00 -5.21
C TRP A 236 1.14 15.19 -5.25
N GLY A 237 1.85 14.29 -4.57
CA GLY A 237 3.30 14.19 -4.57
C GLY A 237 3.79 13.11 -5.50
N ASN A 238 4.91 12.47 -5.14
CA ASN A 238 5.47 11.38 -5.92
C ASN A 238 4.60 10.12 -5.84
N THR A 239 4.76 9.27 -6.84
CA THR A 239 4.20 7.91 -6.85
C THR A 239 5.32 6.89 -6.85
N LEU A 240 5.27 5.93 -5.92
CA LEU A 240 6.17 4.78 -5.90
C LEU A 240 5.40 3.51 -6.20
N ASN A 241 6.06 2.56 -6.87
CA ASN A 241 5.46 1.34 -7.37
C ASN A 241 6.11 0.12 -6.73
N THR A 242 5.29 -0.89 -6.43
CA THR A 242 5.76 -2.19 -5.96
C THR A 242 4.75 -3.26 -6.35
N ALA A 243 5.14 -4.53 -6.31
CA ALA A 243 4.25 -5.64 -6.60
C ALA A 243 4.41 -6.74 -5.56
N ALA A 244 3.32 -7.43 -5.27
CA ALA A 244 3.33 -8.60 -4.41
C ALA A 244 2.24 -9.58 -4.85
N SER A 245 2.49 -10.86 -4.64
CA SER A 245 1.51 -11.91 -4.87
C SER A 245 0.86 -12.33 -3.56
N THR A 246 -0.44 -12.60 -3.58
CA THR A 246 -1.09 -13.37 -2.51
C THR A 246 -0.60 -14.81 -2.51
N THR A 247 -0.63 -15.48 -1.36
CA THR A 247 -0.11 -16.85 -1.25
C THR A 247 -1.06 -17.86 -1.91
N SER A 248 -0.55 -18.66 -2.85
CA SER A 248 -1.31 -19.77 -3.43
C SER A 248 -1.56 -20.88 -2.42
N ARG A 249 -2.64 -21.65 -2.62
CA ARG A 249 -2.81 -22.93 -1.93
C ARG A 249 -1.66 -23.87 -2.28
N GLY A 250 -1.25 -24.69 -1.32
CA GLY A 250 -0.19 -25.65 -1.53
C GLY A 250 -0.19 -26.79 -0.54
N GLN A 251 0.58 -27.81 -0.88
CA GLN A 251 0.75 -29.02 -0.09
C GLN A 251 2.18 -29.53 -0.26
N GLN A 252 2.76 -30.04 0.83
CA GLN A 252 4.02 -30.76 0.84
C GLN A 252 3.83 -32.13 1.48
N VAL A 253 4.36 -33.16 0.81
CA VAL A 253 4.25 -34.55 1.23
C VAL A 253 5.64 -35.05 1.63
N PHE A 254 5.73 -35.66 2.81
CA PHE A 254 6.95 -36.22 3.37
C PHE A 254 6.82 -37.74 3.45
N THR A 255 7.54 -38.43 2.56
CA THR A 255 7.69 -39.90 2.53
C THR A 255 8.98 -40.36 3.22
N SER A 256 9.80 -39.41 3.66
CA SER A 256 11.00 -39.60 4.48
C SER A 256 11.11 -38.46 5.49
N SER A 257 11.82 -38.69 6.58
CA SER A 257 12.08 -37.66 7.60
C SER A 257 12.78 -36.44 7.00
N GLY A 258 12.49 -35.25 7.53
CA GLY A 258 13.02 -33.99 7.03
C GLY A 258 12.49 -32.79 7.80
N THR A 259 12.56 -31.61 7.18
CA THR A 259 12.09 -30.36 7.79
C THR A 259 11.11 -29.67 6.86
N PHE A 260 9.97 -29.25 7.39
CA PHE A 260 9.04 -28.34 6.72
C PHE A 260 9.38 -26.90 7.11
N THR A 261 9.59 -26.04 6.11
CA THR A 261 9.75 -24.60 6.30
C THR A 261 8.50 -23.89 5.82
N VAL A 262 7.86 -23.14 6.70
CA VAL A 262 6.62 -22.41 6.39
C VAL A 262 6.87 -21.41 5.25
N PRO A 263 6.15 -21.50 4.11
CA PRO A 263 6.34 -20.59 2.99
C PRO A 263 6.03 -19.13 3.34
N ALA A 264 6.54 -18.20 2.53
CA ALA A 264 6.20 -16.79 2.64
C ALA A 264 4.68 -16.57 2.60
N GLY A 265 4.16 -15.71 3.48
CA GLY A 265 2.74 -15.38 3.54
C GLY A 265 1.82 -16.52 4.01
N VAL A 266 2.35 -17.64 4.52
CA VAL A 266 1.57 -18.70 5.18
C VAL A 266 1.55 -18.46 6.69
N ARG A 267 0.34 -18.36 7.26
CA ARG A 267 0.13 -18.20 8.71
C ARG A 267 -0.73 -19.27 9.35
N THR A 268 -1.31 -20.15 8.54
CA THR A 268 -2.07 -21.31 8.99
C THR A 268 -1.72 -22.52 8.13
N ILE A 269 -1.60 -23.69 8.76
CA ILE A 269 -1.40 -24.97 8.08
C ILE A 269 -2.34 -26.04 8.67
N ASP A 270 -2.66 -27.05 7.86
CA ASP A 270 -3.19 -28.32 8.34
C ASP A 270 -2.12 -29.39 8.19
N VAL A 271 -2.07 -30.32 9.14
CA VAL A 271 -1.13 -31.44 9.14
C VAL A 271 -1.89 -32.75 9.28
N PHE A 272 -1.52 -33.73 8.47
CA PHE A 272 -2.01 -35.10 8.52
C PHE A 272 -0.82 -36.06 8.59
N CYS A 273 -0.79 -36.92 9.61
CA CYS A 273 0.26 -37.92 9.80
C CYS A 273 -0.33 -39.32 9.81
N VAL A 274 0.42 -40.28 9.26
CA VAL A 274 0.14 -41.72 9.37
C VAL A 274 1.39 -42.40 9.91
N GLY A 275 1.27 -43.18 10.98
CA GLY A 275 2.36 -44.02 11.50
C GLY A 275 2.74 -45.13 10.51
N GLY A 276 3.89 -45.77 10.72
CA GLY A 276 4.23 -46.98 9.97
C GLY A 276 3.31 -48.14 10.34
N GLY A 277 3.00 -49.04 9.41
CA GLY A 277 2.25 -50.27 9.69
C GLY A 277 3.13 -51.33 10.36
N SER A 278 2.55 -52.25 11.11
CA SER A 278 3.27 -53.43 11.61
C SER A 278 3.44 -54.49 10.52
N SER A 279 4.43 -55.36 10.71
CA SER A 279 4.55 -56.59 9.93
C SER A 279 3.36 -57.51 10.18
N GLY A 280 3.05 -58.36 9.22
CA GLY A 280 2.22 -59.53 9.49
C GLY A 280 2.93 -60.51 10.44
N ASP A 281 2.20 -61.52 10.89
CA ASP A 281 2.77 -62.69 11.56
C ASP A 281 3.19 -63.75 10.54
N THR A 282 4.04 -64.67 10.96
CA THR A 282 4.55 -65.76 10.13
C THR A 282 3.62 -66.97 10.17
N GLY A 283 3.60 -67.74 9.07
CA GLY A 283 2.99 -69.07 9.07
C GLY A 283 3.89 -70.07 9.79
N ARG A 284 3.31 -70.97 10.60
CA ARG A 284 4.07 -71.98 11.37
C ARG A 284 4.12 -73.31 10.64
N SER A 285 5.34 -73.77 10.34
CA SER A 285 5.60 -75.02 9.63
C SER A 285 5.10 -76.27 10.36
N SER A 286 4.98 -76.24 11.69
CA SER A 286 4.62 -77.42 12.49
C SER A 286 3.12 -77.60 12.76
N SER A 287 2.29 -76.55 12.55
CA SER A 287 0.87 -76.56 12.93
C SER A 287 -0.08 -76.27 11.77
N SER A 288 0.42 -76.10 10.54
CA SER A 288 -0.33 -75.66 9.35
C SER A 288 -0.94 -74.25 9.45
N ASP A 289 -0.73 -73.53 10.56
CA ASP A 289 -1.26 -72.19 10.83
C ASP A 289 -0.64 -71.16 9.88
N ALA A 290 -1.47 -70.32 9.30
CA ALA A 290 -0.98 -69.16 8.55
C ALA A 290 -0.85 -67.95 9.48
N GLY A 291 -0.10 -66.94 9.06
CA GLY A 291 0.09 -65.73 9.84
C GLY A 291 -1.14 -64.83 9.87
N ARG A 292 -1.33 -64.09 10.96
CA ARG A 292 -2.26 -62.95 11.02
C ARG A 292 -1.73 -61.78 10.19
N GLY A 293 -2.63 -60.96 9.64
CA GLY A 293 -2.25 -59.71 9.01
C GLY A 293 -1.78 -58.69 10.02
N GLY A 294 -0.82 -57.84 9.64
CA GLY A 294 -0.34 -56.72 10.44
C GLY A 294 -1.38 -55.61 10.52
N SER A 295 -1.40 -54.87 11.61
CA SER A 295 -2.24 -53.68 11.75
C SER A 295 -1.53 -52.48 11.13
N SER A 296 -2.30 -51.56 10.55
CA SER A 296 -1.72 -50.35 9.95
C SER A 296 -1.24 -49.36 11.02
N GLY A 297 -0.47 -48.35 10.64
CA GLY A 297 -0.27 -47.17 11.46
C GLY A 297 -1.58 -46.43 11.73
N ARG A 298 -1.65 -45.72 12.85
CA ARG A 298 -2.76 -44.81 13.15
C ARG A 298 -2.63 -43.53 12.34
N THR A 299 -3.73 -42.81 12.18
CA THR A 299 -3.73 -41.46 11.61
C THR A 299 -3.94 -40.40 12.69
N ALA A 300 -3.41 -39.20 12.45
CA ALA A 300 -3.67 -38.03 13.28
C ALA A 300 -3.74 -36.78 12.39
N THR A 301 -4.79 -35.98 12.58
CA THR A 301 -5.00 -34.71 11.88
C THR A 301 -4.99 -33.57 12.89
N LEU A 302 -4.33 -32.47 12.56
CA LEU A 302 -4.50 -31.20 13.26
C LEU A 302 -4.67 -30.09 12.23
N LYS A 303 -5.81 -29.38 12.29
CA LYS A 303 -6.17 -28.31 11.35
C LYS A 303 -5.97 -26.93 11.98
N ASN A 304 -5.81 -25.91 11.14
CA ASN A 304 -5.72 -24.50 11.54
C ASN A 304 -4.58 -24.21 12.53
N ILE A 305 -3.43 -24.86 12.36
CA ILE A 305 -2.24 -24.58 13.18
C ILE A 305 -1.71 -23.21 12.80
N THR A 306 -1.68 -22.28 13.76
CA THR A 306 -1.07 -20.95 13.57
C THR A 306 0.45 -21.08 13.46
N VAL A 307 1.02 -20.48 12.42
CA VAL A 307 2.46 -20.51 12.13
C VAL A 307 2.98 -19.15 11.70
N THR A 308 4.31 -18.99 11.74
CA THR A 308 5.00 -17.81 11.21
C THR A 308 5.75 -18.17 9.93
N PRO A 309 5.71 -17.33 8.86
CA PRO A 309 6.55 -17.53 7.69
C PRO A 309 8.03 -17.74 8.04
N GLY A 310 8.67 -18.74 7.44
CA GLY A 310 10.05 -19.14 7.73
C GLY A 310 10.23 -20.02 8.98
N GLN A 311 9.19 -20.23 9.79
CA GLN A 311 9.24 -21.19 10.90
C GLN A 311 9.50 -22.60 10.38
N GLN A 312 10.28 -23.39 11.11
CA GLN A 312 10.66 -24.74 10.73
C GLN A 312 10.06 -25.78 11.68
N PHE A 313 9.61 -26.89 11.11
CA PHE A 313 9.08 -28.04 11.85
C PHE A 313 9.80 -29.31 11.42
N ALA A 314 10.34 -30.04 12.39
CA ALA A 314 10.97 -31.33 12.16
C ALA A 314 9.90 -32.39 11.92
N ILE A 315 10.12 -33.25 10.93
CA ILE A 315 9.21 -34.34 10.58
C ILE A 315 9.99 -35.65 10.68
N THR A 316 9.45 -36.57 11.47
CA THR A 316 9.94 -37.95 11.54
C THR A 316 8.92 -38.83 10.87
N VAL A 317 9.29 -39.50 9.77
CA VAL A 317 8.41 -40.48 9.13
C VAL A 317 8.66 -41.84 9.77
N GLY A 318 7.60 -42.45 10.30
CA GLY A 318 7.66 -43.76 10.94
C GLY A 318 7.99 -44.87 9.95
N ALA A 319 9.02 -45.66 10.23
CA ALA A 319 9.30 -46.87 9.47
C ALA A 319 8.18 -47.92 9.63
N GLY A 320 7.93 -48.70 8.59
CA GLY A 320 7.10 -49.89 8.69
C GLY A 320 7.82 -51.00 9.46
N GLY A 321 7.05 -51.94 10.03
CA GLY A 321 7.59 -53.12 10.66
C GLY A 321 8.27 -54.04 9.65
N GLU A 322 9.47 -54.50 9.95
CA GLU A 322 10.26 -55.38 9.09
C GLU A 322 9.57 -56.72 8.80
N SER A 323 9.79 -57.27 7.59
CA SER A 323 9.39 -58.65 7.28
C SER A 323 10.27 -59.62 8.06
N SER A 324 9.70 -60.75 8.50
CA SER A 324 10.52 -61.71 9.24
C SER A 324 9.99 -63.14 9.18
N LYS A 325 10.85 -64.09 9.59
CA LYS A 325 10.56 -65.53 9.77
C LYS A 325 10.23 -65.92 11.21
N SER A 326 10.63 -65.13 12.21
CA SER A 326 10.51 -65.52 13.64
C SER A 326 10.26 -64.36 14.60
N GLY A 327 10.32 -63.11 14.14
CA GLY A 327 9.97 -61.89 14.87
C GLY A 327 8.73 -61.19 14.31
N THR A 328 8.08 -60.39 15.13
CA THR A 328 6.99 -59.51 14.67
C THR A 328 7.36 -58.09 15.04
N TYR A 329 7.31 -57.18 14.08
CA TYR A 329 7.80 -55.82 14.23
C TYR A 329 6.65 -54.82 14.15
N SER A 330 6.47 -54.02 15.20
CA SER A 330 5.56 -52.88 15.17
C SER A 330 6.07 -51.82 14.21
N GLY A 331 5.14 -51.04 13.64
CA GLY A 331 5.52 -49.83 12.93
C GLY A 331 5.98 -48.74 13.91
N SER A 332 6.78 -47.80 13.41
CA SER A 332 7.23 -46.64 14.19
C SER A 332 6.27 -45.45 14.02
N THR A 333 6.32 -44.53 14.97
CA THR A 333 5.49 -43.31 15.00
C THR A 333 5.95 -42.32 13.93
N THR A 334 4.99 -41.67 13.26
CA THR A 334 5.23 -40.48 12.44
C THR A 334 4.88 -39.23 13.24
N THR A 335 5.76 -38.23 13.26
CA THR A 335 5.54 -36.99 14.00
C THR A 335 5.76 -35.75 13.13
N PHE A 336 4.96 -34.72 13.42
CA PHE A 336 5.22 -33.34 13.00
C PHE A 336 5.56 -32.53 14.25
N SER A 337 6.86 -32.34 14.48
CA SER A 337 7.44 -31.82 15.71
C SER A 337 6.77 -32.47 16.94
N ASN A 338 6.35 -31.67 17.92
CA ASN A 338 5.57 -32.10 19.08
C ASN A 338 4.06 -31.84 18.92
N LEU A 339 3.61 -31.38 17.74
CA LEU A 339 2.24 -30.94 17.53
C LEU A 339 1.31 -32.08 17.09
N VAL A 340 1.82 -32.99 16.24
CA VAL A 340 1.05 -34.13 15.74
C VAL A 340 1.88 -35.40 15.88
N SER A 341 1.29 -36.45 16.44
CA SER A 341 1.91 -37.75 16.61
C SER A 341 0.93 -38.85 16.19
N ALA A 342 1.30 -39.61 15.17
CA ALA A 342 0.54 -40.74 14.66
C ALA A 342 1.31 -42.02 14.97
N ALA A 343 0.82 -42.78 15.96
CA ALA A 343 1.48 -44.00 16.41
C ALA A 343 1.55 -45.05 15.30
N GLY A 344 2.63 -45.83 15.28
CA GLY A 344 2.74 -46.97 14.39
C GLY A 344 1.77 -48.10 14.75
N GLY A 345 1.57 -49.02 13.81
CA GLY A 345 0.76 -50.20 14.01
C GLY A 345 1.40 -51.09 15.06
N VAL A 346 0.61 -51.52 16.03
CA VAL A 346 1.04 -52.50 17.04
C VAL A 346 1.01 -53.87 16.40
N LYS A 347 2.05 -54.66 16.68
CA LYS A 347 2.14 -56.02 16.19
C LYS A 347 0.93 -56.88 16.64
N PRO A 348 0.42 -57.77 15.77
CA PRO A 348 -0.39 -58.89 16.23
C PRO A 348 0.48 -59.85 17.07
N GLY A 349 -0.16 -60.55 17.99
CA GLY A 349 0.36 -61.66 18.77
C GLY A 349 -0.59 -62.85 18.67
N ILE A 350 -0.21 -63.96 19.32
CA ILE A 350 -1.00 -65.20 19.27
C ILE A 350 -2.41 -65.00 19.85
N SER A 351 -2.52 -64.18 20.90
CA SER A 351 -3.76 -63.82 21.62
C SER A 351 -4.28 -62.42 21.29
N ASP A 352 -3.40 -61.49 20.90
CA ASP A 352 -3.74 -60.07 20.70
C ASP A 352 -3.74 -59.74 19.21
N PRO A 353 -4.86 -59.31 18.61
CA PRO A 353 -4.93 -59.20 17.16
C PRO A 353 -4.22 -57.97 16.57
N GLY A 354 -3.52 -57.19 17.41
CA GLY A 354 -2.77 -56.00 17.03
C GLY A 354 -3.67 -54.78 16.82
N ASN A 355 -3.23 -53.60 17.23
CA ASN A 355 -4.02 -52.36 17.15
C ASN A 355 -3.39 -51.39 16.16
N GLY A 356 -4.19 -50.75 15.33
CA GLY A 356 -3.70 -49.87 14.27
C GLY A 356 -4.69 -48.80 13.87
N GLY A 357 -4.40 -48.11 12.76
CA GLY A 357 -5.40 -47.28 12.10
C GLY A 357 -6.56 -48.14 11.60
N SER A 358 -6.26 -49.20 10.88
CA SER A 358 -7.17 -50.31 10.61
C SER A 358 -6.56 -51.63 11.07
N GLY A 359 -7.41 -52.55 11.48
CA GLY A 359 -7.00 -53.82 12.06
C GLY A 359 -6.53 -54.86 11.05
N GLY A 360 -5.55 -55.68 11.42
CA GLY A 360 -5.13 -56.83 10.61
C GLY A 360 -6.18 -57.96 10.56
N GLY A 361 -6.26 -58.66 9.44
CA GLY A 361 -7.10 -59.84 9.27
C GLY A 361 -6.58 -61.04 10.07
N VAL A 362 -7.47 -61.96 10.44
CA VAL A 362 -7.10 -63.14 11.24
C VAL A 362 -6.76 -64.33 10.38
N ASN A 363 -6.07 -65.29 10.99
CA ASN A 363 -6.03 -66.68 10.55
C ASN A 363 -6.39 -67.59 11.72
N TYR A 364 -7.22 -68.61 11.48
CA TYR A 364 -7.45 -69.69 12.42
C TYR A 364 -7.69 -71.03 11.71
N ILE A 365 -7.17 -72.11 12.30
CA ILE A 365 -7.36 -73.49 11.83
C ILE A 365 -8.07 -74.31 12.90
N THR A 366 -9.21 -74.90 12.56
CA THR A 366 -9.85 -75.93 13.38
C THR A 366 -9.36 -77.30 12.91
N SER A 367 -8.61 -77.98 13.78
CA SER A 367 -8.15 -79.40 13.81
C SER A 367 -8.15 -80.30 12.56
N TYR A 368 -7.08 -81.09 12.50
CA TYR A 368 -6.75 -82.16 11.57
C TYR A 368 -7.73 -83.35 11.70
N SER A 369 -8.93 -83.28 11.11
CA SER A 369 -9.73 -84.49 10.89
C SER A 369 -10.44 -84.46 9.55
N SER A 370 -10.11 -85.47 8.74
CA SER A 370 -10.77 -85.85 7.47
C SER A 370 -10.84 -84.77 6.39
N GLY A 371 -9.70 -84.46 5.74
CA GLY A 371 -9.64 -84.01 4.34
C GLY A 371 -10.25 -82.66 3.96
N PHE A 372 -11.05 -82.02 4.82
CA PHE A 372 -11.71 -80.74 4.58
C PHE A 372 -11.24 -79.73 5.63
N ARG A 373 -10.37 -78.81 5.23
CA ARG A 373 -9.90 -77.72 6.10
C ARG A 373 -10.86 -76.53 5.97
N ASN A 374 -11.70 -76.29 6.98
CA ASN A 374 -12.45 -75.03 7.06
C ASN A 374 -11.49 -73.91 7.48
N HIS A 375 -11.25 -72.99 6.56
CA HIS A 375 -10.33 -71.88 6.77
C HIS A 375 -11.10 -70.61 7.09
N TYR A 376 -10.74 -70.03 8.23
CA TYR A 376 -11.36 -68.87 8.85
C TYR A 376 -10.44 -67.66 8.73
N ASP A 377 -9.84 -67.47 7.55
CA ASP A 377 -8.97 -66.34 7.23
C ASP A 377 -9.75 -65.16 6.66
N THR A 378 -9.37 -63.95 7.06
CA THR A 378 -10.19 -62.77 6.82
C THR A 378 -9.39 -61.59 6.27
N ALA A 379 -10.11 -60.65 5.65
CA ALA A 379 -9.49 -59.44 5.12
C ALA A 379 -9.07 -58.48 6.24
N GLY A 380 -8.08 -57.64 5.94
CA GLY A 380 -7.74 -56.51 6.79
C GLY A 380 -8.84 -55.44 6.80
N GLY A 381 -8.91 -54.69 7.89
CA GLY A 381 -9.80 -53.56 8.04
C GLY A 381 -9.43 -52.40 7.13
N THR A 382 -10.40 -51.54 6.86
CA THR A 382 -10.28 -50.35 6.01
C THR A 382 -10.89 -49.14 6.73
N ASP A 383 -10.35 -47.95 6.47
CA ASP A 383 -10.92 -46.66 6.91
C ASP A 383 -11.22 -46.59 8.41
N GLY A 384 -10.31 -47.10 9.24
CA GLY A 384 -10.46 -47.08 10.69
C GLY A 384 -11.10 -48.34 11.28
N ALA A 385 -11.63 -49.23 10.44
CA ALA A 385 -12.34 -50.41 10.89
C ALA A 385 -11.41 -51.51 11.42
N ASP A 386 -11.99 -52.37 12.24
CA ASP A 386 -11.35 -53.60 12.69
C ASP A 386 -11.08 -54.56 11.52
N GLY A 387 -10.09 -55.43 11.71
CA GLY A 387 -9.94 -56.59 10.85
C GLY A 387 -11.18 -57.48 10.97
N ILE A 388 -11.59 -58.11 9.87
CA ILE A 388 -12.79 -58.93 9.89
C ILE A 388 -12.61 -60.07 10.90
N THR A 389 -13.54 -60.18 11.85
CA THR A 389 -13.56 -61.25 12.86
C THR A 389 -14.03 -62.55 12.21
N SER A 390 -13.41 -63.66 12.60
CA SER A 390 -13.85 -65.00 12.18
C SER A 390 -14.40 -65.80 13.36
N TYR A 391 -15.03 -66.94 13.13
CA TYR A 391 -15.65 -67.76 14.18
C TYR A 391 -15.13 -69.19 14.14
N LYS A 392 -14.73 -69.76 15.29
CA LYS A 392 -14.38 -71.18 15.39
C LYS A 392 -15.67 -71.97 15.57
N GLY A 393 -16.10 -72.69 14.54
CA GLY A 393 -17.41 -73.35 14.54
C GLY A 393 -18.52 -72.31 14.74
N ASN A 394 -19.54 -72.63 15.55
CA ASN A 394 -20.68 -71.72 15.76
C ASN A 394 -20.52 -70.76 16.96
N ASP A 395 -19.49 -70.90 17.83
CA ASP A 395 -19.60 -70.35 19.19
C ASP A 395 -18.42 -69.51 19.73
N THR A 396 -17.24 -69.48 19.08
CA THR A 396 -16.09 -68.69 19.61
C THR A 396 -15.47 -67.73 18.59
N PRO A 397 -15.53 -66.39 18.81
CA PRO A 397 -14.95 -65.42 17.88
C PRO A 397 -13.42 -65.37 17.97
N VAL A 398 -12.78 -65.18 16.82
CA VAL A 398 -11.36 -64.85 16.63
C VAL A 398 -11.32 -63.44 16.08
N TYR A 399 -11.14 -62.48 16.98
CA TYR A 399 -11.17 -61.06 16.64
C TYR A 399 -10.01 -60.67 15.74
N GLY A 400 -10.32 -59.91 14.70
CA GLY A 400 -9.34 -59.17 13.91
C GLY A 400 -8.71 -58.04 14.70
N GLY A 401 -7.66 -57.45 14.13
CA GLY A 401 -6.98 -56.33 14.75
C GLY A 401 -7.96 -55.20 15.03
N VAL A 402 -7.68 -54.40 16.04
CA VAL A 402 -8.55 -53.27 16.39
C VAL A 402 -8.10 -52.04 15.59
N GLY A 403 -9.00 -51.50 14.80
CA GLY A 403 -8.82 -50.21 14.13
C GLY A 403 -9.03 -49.04 15.09
N GLN A 404 -8.76 -47.82 14.64
CA GLN A 404 -8.93 -46.62 15.45
C GLN A 404 -10.38 -46.12 15.52
N HIS A 405 -11.29 -46.72 14.73
CA HIS A 405 -12.72 -46.43 14.63
C HIS A 405 -13.07 -45.00 14.19
N THR A 406 -12.07 -44.29 13.65
CA THR A 406 -12.21 -43.02 12.95
C THR A 406 -11.55 -43.14 11.59
N THR A 407 -12.03 -42.34 10.64
CA THR A 407 -11.55 -42.39 9.25
C THR A 407 -10.02 -42.25 9.17
N THR A 408 -9.42 -43.00 8.26
CA THR A 408 -7.99 -42.89 7.94
C THR A 408 -7.73 -42.08 6.67
N ARG A 409 -8.75 -41.34 6.19
CA ARG A 409 -8.61 -40.42 5.06
C ARG A 409 -7.83 -39.18 5.46
N ALA A 410 -7.02 -38.69 4.53
CA ALA A 410 -6.25 -37.47 4.74
C ALA A 410 -7.16 -36.31 5.14
N PHE A 411 -6.77 -35.66 6.24
CA PHE A 411 -7.51 -34.53 6.83
C PHE A 411 -8.97 -34.85 7.20
N GLU A 412 -9.33 -36.12 7.39
CA GLU A 412 -10.69 -36.57 7.73
C GLU A 412 -11.75 -36.17 6.70
N GLU A 413 -11.34 -35.97 5.45
CA GLU A 413 -12.19 -35.54 4.35
C GLU A 413 -12.57 -36.72 3.46
N SER A 414 -13.87 -36.91 3.22
CA SER A 414 -14.41 -38.08 2.49
C SER A 414 -13.92 -38.19 1.04
N TRP A 415 -13.62 -37.06 0.39
CA TRP A 415 -13.09 -36.98 -0.97
C TRP A 415 -11.58 -37.16 -1.05
N ASN A 416 -10.88 -37.20 0.09
CA ASN A 416 -9.44 -37.25 0.14
C ASN A 416 -8.90 -38.70 0.16
N THR A 417 -7.61 -38.84 -0.09
CA THR A 417 -6.92 -40.13 -0.20
C THR A 417 -7.06 -40.94 1.09
N LEU A 418 -7.37 -42.23 0.95
CA LEU A 418 -7.46 -43.18 2.05
C LEU A 418 -6.08 -43.79 2.35
N TYR A 419 -5.72 -43.85 3.63
CA TYR A 419 -4.45 -44.42 4.11
C TYR A 419 -4.70 -45.54 5.14
N ALA A 420 -3.64 -46.16 5.65
CA ALA A 420 -3.66 -47.04 6.81
C ALA A 420 -4.64 -48.24 6.68
N GLY A 421 -4.53 -49.00 5.60
CA GLY A 421 -5.25 -50.27 5.43
C GLY A 421 -4.59 -51.40 6.21
N GLY A 422 -5.37 -52.25 6.89
CA GLY A 422 -4.86 -53.41 7.63
C GLY A 422 -4.40 -54.53 6.69
N GLY A 423 -3.42 -55.33 7.10
CA GLY A 423 -2.96 -56.48 6.31
C GLY A 423 -3.98 -57.62 6.31
N GLY A 424 -4.07 -58.37 5.21
CA GLY A 424 -4.93 -59.56 5.12
C GLY A 424 -4.34 -60.76 5.87
N GLY A 425 -5.21 -61.60 6.43
CA GLY A 425 -4.81 -62.86 7.04
C GLY A 425 -4.21 -63.84 6.02
N GLY A 426 -3.17 -64.57 6.42
CA GLY A 426 -2.58 -65.63 5.61
C GLY A 426 -3.52 -66.84 5.46
N GLY A 427 -3.19 -67.75 4.55
CA GLY A 427 -3.91 -69.00 4.31
C GLY A 427 -4.46 -69.09 2.89
N ASN A 428 -5.32 -68.14 2.49
CA ASN A 428 -5.97 -68.13 1.17
C ASN A 428 -5.93 -66.75 0.48
N ASN A 429 -4.78 -66.08 0.49
CA ASN A 429 -4.57 -64.81 -0.23
C ASN A 429 -5.59 -63.72 0.12
N LYS A 430 -5.97 -63.58 1.40
CA LYS A 430 -6.99 -62.62 1.78
C LYS A 430 -6.51 -61.20 1.52
N PRO A 431 -7.40 -60.33 1.02
CA PRO A 431 -7.02 -58.98 0.67
C PRO A 431 -6.64 -58.19 1.92
N GLY A 432 -5.61 -57.36 1.77
CA GLY A 432 -5.41 -56.24 2.68
C GLY A 432 -6.53 -55.20 2.51
N GLY A 433 -6.75 -54.40 3.55
CA GLY A 433 -7.68 -53.30 3.51
C GLY A 433 -7.23 -52.19 2.57
N ALA A 434 -8.20 -51.46 2.02
CA ALA A 434 -7.94 -50.25 1.24
C ALA A 434 -7.16 -49.22 2.08
N GLY A 435 -6.28 -48.46 1.44
CA GLY A 435 -5.26 -47.64 2.13
C GLY A 435 -3.89 -48.33 2.25
N GLY A 436 -3.65 -49.37 1.42
CA GLY A 436 -2.34 -49.96 1.21
C GLY A 436 -2.00 -51.15 2.11
N GLY A 437 -3.00 -51.85 2.67
CA GLY A 437 -2.75 -53.11 3.37
C GLY A 437 -2.22 -54.19 2.44
N GLY A 438 -1.24 -54.98 2.91
CA GLY A 438 -0.70 -56.10 2.18
C GLY A 438 -1.64 -57.31 2.20
N ASN A 439 -1.71 -58.06 1.11
CA ASN A 439 -2.48 -59.30 1.02
C ASN A 439 -1.76 -60.41 1.81
N GLY A 440 -2.54 -61.24 2.52
CA GLY A 440 -1.99 -62.42 3.16
C GLY A 440 -1.45 -63.42 2.12
N GLY A 441 -0.51 -64.27 2.52
CA GLY A 441 0.03 -65.32 1.65
C GLY A 441 -0.88 -66.54 1.63
N GLY A 442 -1.17 -67.11 0.48
CA GLY A 442 -1.83 -68.41 0.32
C GLY A 442 -0.92 -69.64 0.46
N PHE A 443 -1.40 -70.80 0.00
CA PHE A 443 -0.59 -72.01 -0.15
C PHE A 443 0.47 -71.80 -1.24
N ARG A 444 1.75 -71.90 -0.90
CA ARG A 444 2.90 -71.67 -1.80
C ARG A 444 2.96 -70.26 -2.44
N SER A 445 2.25 -69.28 -1.88
CA SER A 445 2.29 -67.88 -2.34
C SER A 445 2.67 -66.97 -1.18
N ALA A 446 3.67 -66.11 -1.38
CA ALA A 446 4.15 -65.17 -0.37
C ALA A 446 3.10 -64.09 -0.08
N PRO A 447 3.03 -63.57 1.17
CA PRO A 447 2.26 -62.36 1.44
C PRO A 447 2.87 -61.16 0.71
N THR A 448 2.09 -60.11 0.55
CA THR A 448 2.60 -58.82 0.09
C THR A 448 2.87 -57.89 1.26
N HIS A 449 3.81 -56.97 1.05
CA HIS A 449 4.08 -55.89 1.99
C HIS A 449 2.90 -54.90 2.02
N GLY A 450 2.77 -54.17 3.12
CA GLY A 450 2.03 -52.92 3.13
C GLY A 450 2.67 -51.94 2.14
N THR A 451 1.83 -51.14 1.49
CA THR A 451 2.30 -50.16 0.50
C THR A 451 3.16 -49.11 1.20
N PRO A 452 4.38 -48.81 0.72
CA PRO A 452 5.19 -47.74 1.28
C PRO A 452 4.44 -46.40 1.29
N ASN A 453 4.68 -45.60 2.33
CA ASN A 453 4.10 -44.26 2.52
C ASN A 453 2.57 -44.24 2.70
N THR A 454 2.00 -45.37 3.11
CA THR A 454 0.57 -45.42 3.47
C THR A 454 0.30 -45.84 4.90
N GLY A 455 1.33 -46.26 5.64
CA GLY A 455 1.19 -46.89 6.94
C GLY A 455 0.48 -48.24 6.89
N GLY A 456 0.31 -48.86 5.72
CA GLY A 456 -0.44 -50.11 5.57
C GLY A 456 0.17 -51.28 6.34
N GLY A 457 -0.66 -52.16 6.90
CA GLY A 457 -0.19 -53.36 7.59
C GLY A 457 0.32 -54.41 6.61
N GLY A 458 1.34 -55.19 7.01
CA GLY A 458 1.87 -56.27 6.19
C GLY A 458 0.96 -57.49 6.13
N GLY A 459 0.94 -58.23 5.01
CA GLY A 459 0.15 -59.45 4.90
C GLY A 459 0.64 -60.58 5.81
N GLY A 460 -0.27 -61.41 6.32
CA GLY A 460 0.09 -62.58 7.12
C GLY A 460 0.74 -63.68 6.28
N GLY A 461 1.79 -64.32 6.81
CA GLY A 461 2.55 -65.36 6.12
C GLY A 461 1.71 -66.55 5.65
N GLY A 462 2.07 -67.10 4.48
CA GLY A 462 1.39 -68.25 3.88
C GLY A 462 1.69 -69.59 4.55
N ARG A 463 1.16 -70.66 3.97
CA ARG A 463 1.30 -72.03 4.49
C ARG A 463 2.26 -72.85 3.63
N ASP A 464 3.38 -73.31 4.20
CA ASP A 464 4.20 -74.39 3.62
C ASP A 464 5.07 -75.08 4.68
N ILE A 465 4.89 -76.40 4.85
CA ILE A 465 5.62 -77.27 5.79
C ILE A 465 6.94 -77.78 5.16
N GLU A 466 7.04 -77.83 3.83
CA GLU A 466 8.16 -78.44 3.10
C GLU A 466 9.21 -77.43 2.61
N TYR A 467 8.86 -76.15 2.39
CA TYR A 467 9.77 -75.18 1.75
C TYR A 467 10.17 -73.95 2.60
N HIS A 468 9.81 -73.87 3.88
CA HIS A 468 10.24 -72.80 4.80
C HIS A 468 10.04 -71.35 4.28
N ASN A 469 9.02 -71.11 3.44
CA ASN A 469 8.65 -69.77 2.96
C ASN A 469 7.67 -69.06 3.92
N GLY A 470 8.04 -69.01 5.22
CA GLY A 470 7.21 -68.48 6.30
C GLY A 470 7.33 -66.97 6.55
N TYR A 471 7.87 -66.18 5.62
CA TYR A 471 8.02 -64.74 5.85
C TYR A 471 6.66 -64.04 5.94
N SER A 472 6.53 -63.11 6.88
CA SER A 472 5.42 -62.17 6.90
C SER A 472 5.63 -61.03 5.91
N GLY A 473 4.56 -60.37 5.49
CA GLY A 473 4.66 -59.08 4.81
C GLY A 473 5.20 -58.02 5.77
N ALA A 474 6.12 -57.18 5.28
CA ALA A 474 6.54 -55.98 5.99
C ALA A 474 5.39 -54.96 6.04
N GLY A 475 5.34 -54.13 7.08
CA GLY A 475 4.45 -52.97 7.11
C GLY A 475 4.94 -51.85 6.18
N GLY A 476 4.03 -51.04 5.67
CA GLY A 476 4.35 -49.84 4.92
C GLY A 476 4.87 -48.73 5.83
N SER A 477 5.82 -47.91 5.34
CA SER A 477 6.22 -46.68 6.02
C SER A 477 5.05 -45.71 6.17
N GLY A 478 5.13 -44.87 7.19
CA GLY A 478 4.21 -43.76 7.42
C GLY A 478 4.38 -42.64 6.41
N ILE A 479 3.62 -41.56 6.60
CA ILE A 479 3.64 -40.36 5.76
C ILE A 479 3.20 -39.14 6.57
N CYS A 480 3.76 -37.98 6.28
CA CYS A 480 3.27 -36.70 6.80
C CYS A 480 2.91 -35.78 5.63
N ILE A 481 1.74 -35.17 5.67
CA ILE A 481 1.24 -34.24 4.67
C ILE A 481 0.93 -32.92 5.36
N VAL A 482 1.52 -31.84 4.86
CA VAL A 482 1.27 -30.48 5.32
C VAL A 482 0.61 -29.71 4.19
N ARG A 483 -0.48 -29.01 4.45
CA ARG A 483 -1.14 -28.13 3.47
C ARG A 483 -1.40 -26.75 4.05
N TRP A 484 -1.51 -25.77 3.16
CA TRP A 484 -1.82 -24.37 3.49
C TRP A 484 -2.67 -23.76 2.37
N GLY A 485 -3.32 -22.64 2.66
CA GLY A 485 -4.13 -21.94 1.67
C GLY A 485 -5.62 -22.10 1.85
#